data_AF-A0A100VZY3-F1
#
_entry.id   AF-A0A100VZY3-F1
#
_cell.length_a   1.000
_cell.length_b   1.000
_cell.length_c   1.000
_cell.angle_alpha   90.00
_cell.angle_beta   90.00
_cell.angle_gamma   90.00
#
_symmetry.space_group_name_H-M   'P 1'
#
loop_
_entity.id
_entity.type
_entity.pdbx_description
1 polymer ?
#
loop_
_entity_poly.entity_id
_entity_poly.type
_entity_poly.pdbx_seq_one_letter_code
_entity_poly.pdbx_strand_id
1 'polypeptide(L)'
;MRGNDVSFPLEDDDSLRCPPLPVLPEMYADLDMQLLTAHNEQQLAAAVVAGTREVLDRLAHIGSPSTLASVGPDAVVRQLRSCVAELLAEGNDDYATWLQSVVDVLEAHLRLQVECAEEILNAGTYADTAQAITESVSSLQAAADAVAAYPFAPYPPRRRADPPDYQLMIRAGTCLAAETHRVPLRTHLDGVGGAAGSPEFNPYVAALLNLELTTHRRLYRLFYELCFHVGFDLNSTSHSLFDSPDMVDTKEL
;
A
#
# COMPACT_ATOMS: atom_id res chain seq x y z
N MET A 1 -1.36 -51.57 11.81
CA MET A 1 -1.46 -50.35 12.64
C MET A 1 -0.40 -49.40 12.07
N ARG A 2 -0.68 -48.57 11.06
CA ARG A 2 -1.37 -47.25 11.07
C ARG A 2 -0.84 -46.28 12.13
N GLY A 3 -0.36 -45.12 11.66
CA GLY A 3 0.16 -43.98 12.42
C GLY A 3 1.24 -43.26 11.60
N ASN A 4 0.94 -42.84 10.36
CA ASN A 4 0.58 -41.46 9.98
C ASN A 4 1.77 -40.50 10.05
N ASP A 5 2.49 -40.41 8.93
CA ASP A 5 3.07 -39.15 8.47
C ASP A 5 1.96 -38.11 8.38
N VAL A 6 2.02 -37.09 9.22
CA VAL A 6 1.22 -35.87 9.04
C VAL A 6 2.13 -34.87 8.36
N SER A 7 2.28 -35.03 7.03
CA SER A 7 2.60 -33.90 6.17
C SER A 7 1.37 -32.99 6.18
N PHE A 8 1.48 -31.81 6.77
CA PHE A 8 0.50 -30.74 6.52
C PHE A 8 0.70 -30.23 5.09
N PRO A 9 -0.29 -30.33 4.19
CA PRO A 9 -0.29 -29.48 3.03
C PRO A 9 -0.83 -28.12 3.51
N LEU A 10 0.07 -27.23 3.91
CA LEU A 10 -0.18 -25.81 3.74
C LEU A 10 0.36 -25.48 2.34
N GLU A 11 -0.32 -26.00 1.32
CA GLU A 11 -0.38 -25.26 0.08
C GLU A 11 -1.23 -24.05 0.45
N ASP A 12 -0.59 -22.88 0.54
CA ASP A 12 -1.28 -21.59 0.58
C ASP A 12 -2.17 -21.55 -0.65
N ASP A 13 -3.44 -21.88 -0.44
CA ASP A 13 -4.47 -21.84 -1.45
C ASP A 13 -4.82 -20.36 -1.68
N ASP A 14 -3.93 -19.66 -2.39
CA ASP A 14 -4.15 -18.32 -2.94
C ASP A 14 -5.38 -18.27 -3.86
N SER A 15 -6.02 -19.42 -4.16
CA SER A 15 -7.26 -19.49 -4.95
C SER A 15 -8.51 -18.99 -4.23
N LEU A 16 -8.47 -18.79 -2.90
CA LEU A 16 -9.58 -18.23 -2.13
C LEU A 16 -9.55 -16.71 -1.99
N ARG A 17 -8.53 -16.02 -2.53
CA ARG A 17 -8.60 -14.58 -2.77
C ARG A 17 -9.53 -14.36 -3.95
N CYS A 18 -10.83 -14.39 -3.70
CA CYS A 18 -11.81 -14.02 -4.71
C CYS A 18 -11.48 -12.56 -5.08
N PRO A 19 -10.96 -12.27 -6.30
CA PRO A 19 -10.79 -10.89 -6.72
C PRO A 19 -12.17 -10.24 -6.60
N PRO A 20 -12.25 -8.99 -6.12
CA PRO A 20 -13.54 -8.39 -5.90
C PRO A 20 -14.29 -8.42 -7.25
N LEU A 21 -15.45 -9.10 -7.28
CA LEU A 21 -16.20 -9.33 -8.52
C LEU A 21 -16.35 -8.01 -9.29
N PRO A 22 -16.16 -7.99 -10.62
CA PRO A 22 -16.38 -6.80 -11.41
C PRO A 22 -17.79 -6.30 -11.17
N VAL A 23 -17.92 -5.05 -10.73
CA VAL A 23 -19.22 -4.38 -10.67
C VAL A 23 -19.47 -3.90 -12.10
N LEU A 24 -20.19 -4.68 -12.90
CA LEU A 24 -20.60 -4.36 -14.28
C LEU A 24 -19.44 -4.34 -15.32
N PRO A 25 -18.93 -5.52 -15.73
CA PRO A 25 -17.85 -5.62 -16.73
C PRO A 25 -18.18 -4.96 -18.08
N GLU A 26 -19.45 -4.81 -18.43
CA GLU A 26 -19.86 -4.16 -19.68
C GLU A 26 -19.58 -2.64 -19.70
N MET A 27 -19.69 -1.94 -18.55
CA MET A 27 -19.39 -0.50 -18.50
C MET A 27 -17.90 -0.22 -18.73
N TYR A 28 -17.03 -1.13 -18.28
CA TYR A 28 -15.59 -1.02 -18.48
C TYR A 28 -15.19 -1.23 -19.93
N ALA A 29 -15.86 -2.14 -20.66
CA ALA A 29 -15.59 -2.30 -22.09
C ALA A 29 -15.86 -1.02 -22.90
N ASP A 30 -16.94 -0.30 -22.58
CA ASP A 30 -17.26 0.97 -23.25
C ASP A 30 -16.29 2.09 -22.87
N LEU A 31 -15.86 2.14 -21.60
CA LEU A 31 -14.93 3.15 -21.11
C LEU A 31 -13.49 2.88 -21.59
N ASP A 32 -13.10 1.62 -21.68
CA ASP A 32 -11.86 1.16 -22.30
C ASP A 32 -11.84 1.48 -23.78
N MET A 33 -12.94 1.25 -24.50
CA MET A 33 -13.06 1.68 -25.89
C MET A 33 -12.94 3.20 -26.01
N GLN A 34 -13.53 4.00 -25.12
CA GLN A 34 -13.37 5.45 -25.16
C GLN A 34 -11.93 5.90 -24.91
N LEU A 35 -11.22 5.30 -23.95
CA LEU A 35 -9.81 5.57 -23.69
C LEU A 35 -8.91 5.16 -24.87
N LEU A 36 -9.15 3.99 -25.45
CA LEU A 36 -8.34 3.43 -26.55
C LEU A 36 -8.64 4.06 -27.92
N THR A 37 -9.84 4.61 -28.11
CA THR A 37 -10.28 5.23 -29.38
C THR A 37 -10.41 6.74 -29.31
N ALA A 38 -9.95 7.39 -28.24
CA ALA A 38 -9.88 8.85 -28.21
C ALA A 38 -8.99 9.35 -29.36
N HIS A 39 -9.51 10.23 -30.21
CA HIS A 39 -8.81 10.74 -31.38
C HIS A 39 -8.44 12.23 -31.26
N ASN A 40 -8.89 12.89 -30.18
CA ASN A 40 -8.54 14.26 -29.84
C ASN A 40 -8.45 14.46 -28.32
N GLU A 41 -7.81 15.55 -27.91
CA GLU A 41 -7.57 15.87 -26.50
C GLU A 41 -8.84 15.99 -25.66
N GLN A 42 -9.93 16.48 -26.27
CA GLN A 42 -11.21 16.65 -25.57
C GLN A 42 -11.87 15.30 -25.25
N GLN A 43 -11.82 14.36 -26.19
CA GLN A 43 -12.30 12.98 -25.99
C GLN A 43 -11.44 12.24 -24.96
N LEU A 44 -10.12 12.41 -25.03
CA LEU A 44 -9.20 11.81 -24.07
C LEU A 44 -9.47 12.32 -22.65
N ALA A 45 -9.58 13.64 -22.47
CA ALA A 45 -9.90 14.23 -21.18
C ALA A 45 -11.26 13.73 -20.65
N ALA A 46 -12.25 13.52 -21.54
CA ALA A 46 -13.57 13.03 -21.16
C ALA A 46 -13.50 11.59 -20.64
N ALA A 47 -12.75 10.75 -21.36
CA ALA A 47 -12.53 9.37 -20.98
C ALA A 47 -11.73 9.25 -19.68
N VAL A 48 -10.71 10.10 -19.46
CA VAL A 48 -9.94 10.14 -18.21
C VAL A 48 -10.83 10.56 -17.04
N VAL A 49 -11.64 11.62 -17.18
CA VAL A 49 -12.55 12.06 -16.11
C VAL A 49 -13.53 10.95 -15.72
N ALA A 50 -14.16 10.30 -16.71
CA ALA A 50 -15.07 9.19 -16.46
C ALA A 50 -14.36 8.01 -15.80
N GLY A 51 -13.18 7.63 -16.30
CA GLY A 51 -12.39 6.53 -15.78
C GLY A 51 -11.89 6.77 -14.36
N THR A 52 -11.42 7.97 -14.04
CA THR A 52 -10.96 8.30 -12.68
C THR A 52 -12.12 8.28 -11.67
N ARG A 53 -13.31 8.77 -12.03
CA ARG A 53 -14.48 8.67 -11.13
C ARG A 53 -14.87 7.23 -10.86
N GLU A 54 -14.86 6.39 -11.88
CA GLU A 54 -15.12 4.94 -11.75
C GLU A 54 -14.09 4.26 -10.84
N VAL A 55 -12.80 4.57 -11.03
CA VAL A 55 -11.72 4.07 -10.15
C VAL A 55 -11.98 4.48 -8.69
N LEU A 56 -12.36 5.74 -8.44
CA LEU A 56 -12.62 6.23 -7.08
C LEU A 56 -13.84 5.55 -6.44
N ASP A 57 -14.94 5.40 -7.17
CA ASP A 57 -16.12 4.67 -6.70
C ASP A 57 -15.77 3.21 -6.35
N ARG A 58 -14.86 2.60 -7.12
CA ARG A 58 -14.37 1.25 -6.85
C ARG A 58 -13.46 1.18 -5.62
N LEU A 59 -12.55 2.12 -5.46
CA LEU A 59 -11.71 2.20 -4.26
C LEU A 59 -12.56 2.38 -3.00
N ALA A 60 -13.61 3.20 -3.06
CA ALA A 60 -14.58 3.35 -1.99
C ALA A 60 -15.32 2.02 -1.69
N HIS A 61 -15.68 1.27 -2.74
CA HIS A 61 -16.29 -0.05 -2.57
C HIS A 61 -15.35 -1.07 -1.93
N ILE A 62 -14.08 -1.13 -2.35
CA ILE A 62 -13.07 -2.06 -1.80
C ILE A 62 -12.73 -1.71 -0.35
N GLY A 63 -12.66 -0.42 -0.01
CA GLY A 63 -12.44 0.07 1.34
C GLY A 63 -13.64 -0.12 2.28
N SER A 64 -14.80 -0.57 1.79
CA SER A 64 -15.96 -0.83 2.63
C SER A 64 -15.68 -1.97 3.63
N PRO A 65 -16.09 -1.84 4.92
CA PRO A 65 -15.98 -2.92 5.90
C PRO A 65 -16.71 -4.21 5.49
N SER A 66 -17.65 -4.12 4.55
CA SER A 66 -18.39 -5.27 4.00
C SER A 66 -17.54 -6.14 3.08
N THR A 67 -16.49 -5.58 2.49
CA THR A 67 -15.48 -6.29 1.71
C THR A 67 -14.39 -6.71 2.69
N LEU A 68 -14.19 -8.02 2.88
CA LEU A 68 -13.25 -8.64 3.82
C LEU A 68 -11.75 -8.37 3.49
N ALA A 69 -11.46 -7.36 2.70
CA ALA A 69 -10.15 -7.10 2.16
C ALA A 69 -9.51 -5.96 2.98
N SER A 70 -8.57 -6.31 3.87
CA SER A 70 -7.71 -5.34 4.55
C SER A 70 -6.67 -4.82 3.54
N VAL A 71 -7.10 -3.93 2.67
CA VAL A 71 -6.34 -3.54 1.47
C VAL A 71 -5.76 -2.14 1.62
N GLY A 72 -4.55 -1.98 1.08
CA GLY A 72 -3.93 -0.67 0.90
C GLY A 72 -3.26 -0.11 2.16
N PRO A 73 -2.87 1.18 2.12
CA PRO A 73 -2.05 1.80 3.14
C PRO A 73 -2.72 1.89 4.53
N ASP A 74 -4.05 1.89 4.61
CA ASP A 74 -4.78 1.91 5.88
C ASP A 74 -4.52 0.64 6.73
N ALA A 75 -4.44 -0.53 6.08
CA ALA A 75 -4.16 -1.79 6.75
C ALA A 75 -2.78 -1.76 7.44
N VAL A 76 -1.77 -1.27 6.73
CA VAL A 76 -0.42 -1.07 7.26
C VAL A 76 -0.45 -0.10 8.43
N VAL A 77 -1.06 1.08 8.26
CA VAL A 77 -1.16 2.11 9.32
C VAL A 77 -1.80 1.53 10.57
N ARG A 78 -2.90 0.76 10.43
CA ARG A 78 -3.59 0.12 11.54
C ARG A 78 -2.71 -0.89 12.26
N GLN A 79 -1.97 -1.71 11.53
CA GLN A 79 -1.04 -2.68 12.11
C GLN A 79 0.11 -1.99 12.83
N LEU A 80 0.69 -0.93 12.25
CA LEU A 80 1.76 -0.15 12.90
C LEU A 80 1.26 0.58 14.16
N ARG A 81 0.04 1.13 14.16
CA ARG A 81 -0.60 1.69 15.37
C ARG A 81 -0.75 0.64 16.47
N SER A 82 -1.10 -0.59 16.11
CA SER A 82 -1.13 -1.70 17.07
C SER A 82 0.26 -1.96 17.66
N CYS A 83 1.30 -1.99 16.82
CA CYS A 83 2.68 -2.13 17.26
C CYS A 83 3.11 -0.99 18.21
N VAL A 84 2.71 0.26 17.95
CA VAL A 84 2.98 1.39 18.86
C VAL A 84 2.37 1.14 20.24
N ALA A 85 1.09 0.76 20.29
CA ALA A 85 0.39 0.50 21.55
C ALA A 85 1.04 -0.65 22.34
N GLU A 86 1.46 -1.70 21.64
CA GLU A 86 2.15 -2.84 22.25
C GLU A 86 3.55 -2.47 22.78
N LEU A 87 4.33 -1.68 22.03
CA LEU A 87 5.62 -1.18 22.48
C LEU A 87 5.51 -0.33 23.75
N LEU A 88 4.47 0.52 23.86
CA LEU A 88 4.18 1.28 25.08
C LEU A 88 3.82 0.34 26.25
N ALA A 89 3.00 -0.67 26.00
CA ALA A 89 2.62 -1.65 27.03
C ALA A 89 3.83 -2.46 27.54
N GLU A 90 4.85 -2.66 26.69
CA GLU A 90 6.09 -3.37 27.01
C GLU A 90 7.17 -2.47 27.64
N GLY A 91 6.95 -1.16 27.77
CA GLY A 91 7.94 -0.21 28.31
C GLY A 91 9.06 0.16 27.33
N ASN A 92 8.79 0.02 26.03
CA ASN A 92 9.67 0.38 24.92
C ASN A 92 9.29 1.77 24.36
N ASP A 93 9.12 2.76 25.24
CA ASP A 93 8.61 4.10 24.92
C ASP A 93 9.40 4.83 23.82
N ASP A 94 10.72 4.68 23.80
CA ASP A 94 11.58 5.30 22.78
C ASP A 94 11.27 4.74 21.38
N TYR A 95 11.05 3.43 21.28
CA TYR A 95 10.67 2.76 20.03
C TYR A 95 9.23 3.04 19.64
N ALA A 96 8.32 3.12 20.61
CA ALA A 96 6.95 3.53 20.36
C ALA A 96 6.89 4.96 19.80
N THR A 97 7.63 5.90 20.40
CA THR A 97 7.70 7.30 19.95
C THR A 97 8.32 7.40 18.55
N TRP A 98 9.40 6.66 18.30
CA TRP A 98 10.00 6.58 16.97
C TRP A 98 9.02 6.02 15.94
N LEU A 99 8.34 4.90 16.24
CA LEU A 99 7.40 4.27 15.33
C LEU A 99 6.17 5.17 15.09
N GLN A 100 5.70 5.89 16.12
CA GLN A 100 4.62 6.87 15.96
C GLN A 100 5.00 7.95 14.94
N SER A 101 6.25 8.43 14.93
CA SER A 101 6.68 9.41 13.92
C SER A 101 6.65 8.86 12.49
N VAL A 102 6.85 7.55 12.32
CA VAL A 102 6.69 6.87 11.02
C VAL A 102 5.20 6.79 10.67
N VAL A 103 4.35 6.39 11.62
CA VAL A 103 2.90 6.31 11.47
C VAL A 103 2.31 7.68 11.07
N ASP A 104 2.72 8.77 11.72
CA ASP A 104 2.24 10.12 11.44
C ASP A 104 2.47 10.53 9.97
N VAL A 105 3.62 10.15 9.40
CA VAL A 105 3.94 10.39 7.98
C VAL A 105 3.00 9.60 7.06
N LEU A 106 2.69 8.35 7.40
CA LEU A 106 1.78 7.51 6.61
C LEU A 106 0.33 7.98 6.72
N GLU A 107 -0.09 8.44 7.90
CA GLU A 107 -1.39 9.06 8.09
C GLU A 107 -1.54 10.34 7.27
N ALA A 108 -0.49 11.14 7.15
CA ALA A 108 -0.50 12.32 6.31
C ALA A 108 -0.70 11.97 4.82
N HIS A 109 -0.06 10.91 4.32
CA HIS A 109 -0.30 10.45 2.93
C HIS A 109 -1.68 9.83 2.73
N LEU A 110 -2.17 9.06 3.70
CA LEU A 110 -3.51 8.50 3.65
C LEU A 110 -4.55 9.62 3.59
N ARG A 111 -4.40 10.65 4.43
CA ARG A 111 -5.26 11.84 4.41
C ARG A 111 -5.19 12.55 3.05
N LEU A 112 -4.00 12.75 2.49
CA LEU A 112 -3.84 13.36 1.16
C LEU A 112 -4.60 12.56 0.08
N GLN A 113 -4.50 11.23 0.09
CA GLN A 113 -5.21 10.39 -0.87
C GLN A 113 -6.73 10.55 -0.75
N VAL A 114 -7.24 10.61 0.48
CA VAL A 114 -8.68 10.86 0.76
C VAL A 114 -9.09 12.25 0.29
N GLU A 115 -8.32 13.29 0.60
CA GLU A 115 -8.59 14.67 0.16
C GLU A 115 -8.63 14.77 -1.37
N CYS A 116 -7.65 14.19 -2.08
CA CYS A 116 -7.65 14.16 -3.54
C CYS A 116 -8.88 13.42 -4.11
N ALA A 117 -9.27 12.29 -3.51
CA ALA A 117 -10.47 11.57 -3.93
C ALA A 117 -11.75 12.40 -3.71
N GLU A 118 -11.88 13.04 -2.56
CA GLU A 118 -13.01 13.90 -2.23
C GLU A 118 -13.10 15.11 -3.17
N GLU A 119 -11.99 15.76 -3.49
CA GLU A 119 -11.94 16.89 -4.42
C GLU A 119 -12.43 16.50 -5.82
N ILE A 120 -11.98 15.36 -6.34
CA ILE A 120 -12.41 14.85 -7.65
C ILE A 120 -13.91 14.49 -7.65
N LEU A 121 -14.39 13.83 -6.60
CA LEU A 121 -15.79 13.38 -6.52
C LEU A 121 -16.76 14.56 -6.35
N ASN A 122 -16.37 15.58 -5.58
CA ASN A 122 -17.18 16.76 -5.27
C ASN A 122 -17.10 17.86 -6.34
N ALA A 123 -16.25 17.71 -7.35
CA ALA A 123 -16.17 18.65 -8.47
C ALA A 123 -17.52 18.74 -9.20
N GLY A 124 -18.05 19.97 -9.32
CA GLY A 124 -19.42 20.22 -9.78
C GLY A 124 -19.59 20.21 -11.30
N THR A 125 -18.55 20.54 -12.05
CA THR A 125 -18.54 20.48 -13.51
C THR A 125 -17.46 19.56 -14.04
N TYR A 126 -17.59 19.20 -15.32
CA TYR A 126 -16.58 18.46 -16.04
C TYR A 126 -15.21 19.16 -16.03
N ALA A 127 -15.18 20.47 -16.26
CA ALA A 127 -13.94 21.25 -16.26
C ALA A 127 -13.29 21.27 -14.87
N ASP A 128 -14.10 21.41 -13.82
CA ASP A 128 -13.62 21.37 -12.43
C ASP A 128 -13.06 19.98 -12.09
N THR A 129 -13.69 18.90 -12.59
CA THR A 129 -13.22 17.53 -12.35
C THR A 129 -11.87 17.29 -13.04
N ALA A 130 -11.71 17.73 -14.28
CA ALA A 130 -10.44 17.62 -15.00
C ALA A 130 -9.32 18.41 -14.30
N GLN A 131 -9.64 19.59 -13.75
CA GLN A 131 -8.70 20.38 -12.97
C GLN A 131 -8.34 19.67 -11.66
N ALA A 132 -9.32 19.18 -10.90
CA ALA A 132 -9.11 18.45 -9.64
C ALA A 132 -8.24 17.19 -9.84
N ILE A 133 -8.42 16.47 -10.95
CA ILE A 133 -7.56 15.34 -11.31
C ILE A 133 -6.11 15.81 -11.52
N THR A 134 -5.90 16.91 -12.25
CA THR A 134 -4.56 17.44 -12.53
C THR A 134 -3.85 17.90 -11.26
N GLU A 135 -4.57 18.59 -10.37
CA GLU A 135 -4.08 19.03 -9.07
C GLU A 135 -3.77 17.85 -8.16
N SER A 136 -4.65 16.84 -8.12
CA SER A 136 -4.44 15.60 -7.38
C SER A 136 -3.20 14.84 -7.86
N VAL A 137 -3.03 14.70 -9.18
CA VAL A 137 -1.84 14.07 -9.78
C VAL A 137 -0.56 14.78 -9.32
N SER A 138 -0.56 16.10 -9.39
CA SER A 138 0.60 16.92 -8.98
C SER A 138 0.90 16.74 -7.49
N SER A 139 -0.13 16.74 -6.64
CA SER A 139 0.00 16.56 -5.19
C SER A 139 0.49 15.16 -4.81
N LEU A 140 -0.04 14.11 -5.45
CA LEU A 140 0.37 12.72 -5.21
C LEU A 140 1.83 12.48 -5.67
N GLN A 141 2.23 13.04 -6.81
CA GLN A 141 3.62 12.99 -7.28
C GLN A 141 4.57 13.72 -6.33
N ALA A 142 4.21 14.94 -5.91
CA ALA A 142 5.00 15.69 -4.94
C ALA A 142 5.14 14.96 -3.59
N ALA A 143 4.08 14.27 -3.14
CA ALA A 143 4.14 13.42 -1.95
C ALA A 143 5.07 12.22 -2.16
N ALA A 144 5.03 11.56 -3.32
CA ALA A 144 5.94 10.46 -3.62
C ALA A 144 7.41 10.91 -3.57
N ASP A 145 7.72 12.04 -4.20
CA ASP A 145 9.06 12.64 -4.17
C ASP A 145 9.50 13.00 -2.74
N ALA A 146 8.57 13.58 -1.95
CA ALA A 146 8.83 13.92 -0.56
C ALA A 146 9.15 12.67 0.29
N VAL A 147 8.45 11.55 0.09
CA VAL A 147 8.69 10.28 0.79
C VAL A 147 10.01 9.64 0.40
N ALA A 148 10.34 9.67 -0.89
CA ALA A 148 11.62 9.17 -1.39
C ALA A 148 12.79 9.87 -0.68
N ALA A 149 12.66 11.18 -0.44
CA ALA A 149 13.66 12.00 0.24
C ALA A 149 13.49 12.11 1.76
N TYR A 150 12.40 11.59 2.34
CA TYR A 150 12.06 11.85 3.75
C TYR A 150 13.13 11.28 4.71
N PRO A 151 13.73 12.11 5.57
CA PRO A 151 14.73 11.66 6.53
C PRO A 151 14.05 11.15 7.80
N PHE A 152 13.72 9.86 7.85
CA PHE A 152 13.22 9.24 9.08
C PHE A 152 14.23 9.41 10.22
N ALA A 153 13.71 9.60 11.43
CA ALA A 153 14.53 9.74 12.62
C ALA A 153 15.42 8.49 12.82
N PRO A 154 16.64 8.65 13.35
CA PRO A 154 17.50 7.51 13.62
C PRO A 154 16.85 6.55 14.61
N TYR A 155 17.16 5.25 14.49
CA TYR A 155 16.63 4.25 15.40
C TYR A 155 17.02 4.56 16.85
N PRO A 156 16.12 4.36 17.82
CA PRO A 156 16.45 4.47 19.23
C PRO A 156 17.63 3.57 19.61
N PRO A 157 18.49 3.96 20.55
CA PRO A 157 19.65 3.18 20.91
C PRO A 157 19.24 1.79 21.41
N ARG A 158 19.88 0.75 20.85
CA ARG A 158 19.67 -0.62 21.31
C ARG A 158 20.07 -0.71 22.79
N ARG A 159 19.12 -1.08 23.65
CA ARG A 159 19.43 -1.48 25.01
C ARG A 159 20.28 -2.75 24.89
N ARG A 160 21.57 -2.69 25.26
CA ARG A 160 22.43 -3.89 25.32
C ARG A 160 21.92 -4.76 26.48
N ALA A 161 20.92 -5.57 26.19
CA ALA A 161 20.36 -6.54 27.11
C ALA A 161 20.99 -7.92 26.84
N ASP A 162 21.47 -8.55 27.91
CA ASP A 162 21.72 -9.98 27.98
C ASP A 162 20.77 -10.53 29.05
N PRO A 163 19.68 -11.25 28.70
CA PRO A 163 19.39 -11.84 27.38
C PRO A 163 18.82 -10.85 26.33
N PRO A 164 18.76 -11.24 25.04
CA PRO A 164 18.17 -10.44 23.97
C PRO A 164 16.71 -10.04 24.25
N ASP A 165 16.34 -8.83 23.81
CA ASP A 165 14.96 -8.34 23.90
C ASP A 165 14.09 -8.94 22.79
N TYR A 166 13.57 -10.14 23.06
CA TYR A 166 12.72 -10.87 22.12
C TYR A 166 11.40 -10.16 21.81
N GLN A 167 10.85 -9.38 22.75
CA GLN A 167 9.61 -8.64 22.50
C GLN A 167 9.85 -7.57 21.44
N LEU A 168 10.91 -6.78 21.61
CA LEU A 168 11.29 -5.78 20.62
C LEU A 168 11.59 -6.40 19.24
N MET A 169 12.24 -7.56 19.19
CA MET A 169 12.47 -8.31 17.95
C MET A 169 11.17 -8.74 17.26
N ILE A 170 10.20 -9.27 18.03
CA ILE A 170 8.88 -9.65 17.51
C ILE A 170 8.15 -8.42 16.93
N ARG A 171 8.20 -7.27 17.60
CA ARG A 171 7.58 -6.03 17.11
C ARG A 171 8.24 -5.52 15.84
N ALA A 172 9.57 -5.55 15.76
CA ALA A 172 10.29 -5.21 14.53
C ALA A 172 9.90 -6.13 13.36
N GLY A 173 9.85 -7.45 13.59
CA GLY A 173 9.39 -8.42 12.60
C GLY A 173 7.93 -8.20 12.18
N THR A 174 7.05 -7.82 13.11
CA THR A 174 5.63 -7.52 12.82
C THR A 174 5.49 -6.29 11.94
N CYS A 175 6.32 -5.26 12.13
CA CYS A 175 6.33 -4.08 11.26
C CYS A 175 6.80 -4.44 9.84
N LEU A 176 7.84 -5.26 9.71
CA LEU A 176 8.31 -5.75 8.40
C LEU A 176 7.26 -6.65 7.72
N ALA A 177 6.58 -7.49 8.48
CA ALA A 177 5.51 -8.35 7.99
C ALA A 177 4.31 -7.52 7.48
N ALA A 178 4.00 -6.39 8.10
CA ALA A 178 2.93 -5.49 7.65
C ALA A 178 3.15 -5.01 6.20
N GLU A 179 4.39 -4.66 5.85
CA GLU A 179 4.74 -4.29 4.46
C GLU A 179 4.81 -5.51 3.53
N THR A 180 5.29 -6.65 4.03
CA THR A 180 5.44 -7.87 3.22
C THR A 180 4.08 -8.44 2.80
N HIS A 181 3.08 -8.34 3.67
CA HIS A 181 1.72 -8.84 3.43
C HIS A 181 0.77 -7.79 2.87
N ARG A 182 1.26 -6.59 2.58
CA ARG A 182 0.48 -5.55 1.89
C ARG A 182 0.02 -6.11 0.55
N VAL A 183 -1.29 -6.05 0.29
CA VAL A 183 -1.81 -6.29 -1.05
C VAL A 183 -1.66 -4.99 -1.86
N PRO A 184 -0.87 -4.99 -2.95
CA PRO A 184 -0.66 -3.79 -3.76
C PRO A 184 -1.97 -3.30 -4.37
N LEU A 185 -2.14 -1.98 -4.51
CA LEU A 185 -3.31 -1.40 -5.16
C LEU A 185 -3.45 -1.91 -6.59
N ARG A 186 -2.32 -2.08 -7.29
CA ARG A 186 -2.31 -2.60 -8.66
C ARG A 186 -3.02 -3.94 -8.78
N THR A 187 -2.86 -4.86 -7.82
CA THR A 187 -3.56 -6.16 -7.83
C THR A 187 -5.09 -5.99 -7.81
N HIS A 188 -5.60 -4.92 -7.22
CA HIS A 188 -7.03 -4.60 -7.21
C HIS A 188 -7.51 -3.89 -8.47
N LEU A 189 -6.64 -3.13 -9.11
CA LEU A 189 -6.96 -2.38 -10.32
C LEU A 189 -6.81 -3.25 -11.59
N ASP A 190 -5.76 -4.08 -11.69
CA ASP A 190 -5.49 -4.94 -12.86
C ASP A 190 -6.54 -6.05 -13.05
N GLY A 191 -7.12 -6.56 -11.96
CA GLY A 191 -8.11 -7.64 -12.02
C GLY A 191 -9.50 -7.20 -12.51
N VAL A 192 -9.79 -5.89 -12.55
CA VAL A 192 -11.17 -5.39 -12.65
C VAL A 192 -11.33 -4.05 -13.39
N GLY A 193 -10.29 -3.21 -13.48
CA GLY A 193 -10.40 -1.80 -13.87
C GLY A 193 -10.22 -1.47 -15.36
N GLY A 194 -9.93 -2.46 -16.21
CA GLY A 194 -9.70 -2.21 -17.63
C GLY A 194 -8.58 -1.19 -17.89
N ALA A 195 -8.68 -0.42 -18.97
CA ALA A 195 -7.78 0.68 -19.28
C ALA A 195 -7.87 1.80 -18.22
N ALA A 196 -9.03 2.04 -17.60
CA ALA A 196 -9.20 3.11 -16.62
C ALA A 196 -8.45 2.87 -15.30
N GLY A 197 -8.32 1.61 -14.90
CA GLY A 197 -7.52 1.16 -13.76
C GLY A 197 -6.03 0.99 -14.09
N SER A 198 -5.62 1.22 -15.33
CA SER A 198 -4.24 1.06 -15.78
C SER A 198 -3.49 2.41 -15.72
N PRO A 199 -2.26 2.45 -15.17
CA PRO A 199 -1.47 3.67 -15.09
C PRO A 199 -1.07 4.22 -16.46
N GLU A 200 -1.08 3.39 -17.51
CA GLU A 200 -0.78 3.79 -18.88
C GLU A 200 -1.84 4.73 -19.48
N PHE A 201 -3.10 4.64 -19.04
CA PHE A 201 -4.21 5.42 -19.59
C PHE A 201 -4.82 6.40 -18.58
N ASN A 202 -4.56 6.25 -17.28
CA ASN A 202 -5.09 7.13 -16.24
C ASN A 202 -3.97 7.76 -15.40
N PRO A 203 -3.71 9.08 -15.55
CA PRO A 203 -2.63 9.75 -14.84
C PRO A 203 -2.84 9.78 -13.32
N TYR A 204 -4.09 9.78 -12.85
CA TYR A 204 -4.40 9.70 -11.41
C TYR A 204 -3.96 8.35 -10.84
N VAL A 205 -4.25 7.25 -11.54
CA VAL A 205 -3.81 5.90 -11.16
C VAL A 205 -2.30 5.81 -11.16
N ALA A 206 -1.64 6.34 -12.19
CA ALA A 206 -0.18 6.36 -12.26
C ALA A 206 0.46 7.07 -11.05
N ALA A 207 -0.08 8.24 -10.66
CA ALA A 207 0.41 8.99 -9.50
C ALA A 207 0.17 8.25 -8.18
N LEU A 208 -1.00 7.61 -8.03
CA LEU A 208 -1.36 6.85 -6.83
C LEU A 208 -0.47 5.60 -6.65
N LEU A 209 -0.22 4.85 -7.73
CA LEU A 209 0.69 3.70 -7.72
C LEU A 209 2.13 4.12 -7.43
N ASN A 210 2.58 5.25 -7.98
CA ASN A 210 3.92 5.77 -7.70
C ASN A 210 4.11 6.12 -6.21
N LEU A 211 3.12 6.79 -5.60
CA LEU A 211 3.14 7.10 -4.16
C LEU A 211 3.15 5.83 -3.31
N GLU A 212 2.30 4.85 -3.64
CA GLU A 212 2.28 3.56 -2.96
C GLU A 212 3.62 2.84 -3.05
N LEU A 213 4.15 2.67 -4.26
CA LEU A 213 5.39 1.94 -4.51
C LEU A 213 6.57 2.58 -3.78
N THR A 214 6.67 3.91 -3.86
CA THR A 214 7.73 4.67 -3.19
C THR A 214 7.64 4.53 -1.67
N THR A 215 6.42 4.62 -1.12
CA THR A 215 6.17 4.44 0.30
C THR A 215 6.53 3.02 0.75
N HIS A 216 6.07 2.01 0.03
CA HIS A 216 6.34 0.60 0.32
C HIS A 216 7.85 0.33 0.36
N ARG A 217 8.61 0.72 -0.67
CA ARG A 217 10.06 0.51 -0.72
C ARG A 217 10.80 1.20 0.43
N ARG A 218 10.42 2.45 0.74
CA ARG A 218 11.04 3.21 1.83
C ARG A 218 10.76 2.59 3.19
N LEU A 219 9.51 2.19 3.46
CA LEU A 219 9.13 1.53 4.72
C LEU A 219 9.72 0.13 4.85
N TYR A 220 9.70 -0.65 3.77
CA TYR A 220 10.29 -2.00 3.76
C TYR A 220 11.75 -1.94 4.17
N ARG A 221 12.54 -1.05 3.55
CA ARG A 221 13.94 -0.84 3.91
C ARG A 221 14.09 -0.37 5.36
N LEU A 222 13.26 0.58 5.81
CA LEU A 222 13.29 1.09 7.18
C LEU A 222 13.03 -0.01 8.22
N PHE A 223 12.05 -0.89 8.00
CA PHE A 223 11.72 -1.98 8.92
C PHE A 223 12.66 -3.17 8.80
N TYR A 224 13.20 -3.42 7.61
CA TYR A 224 14.24 -4.42 7.40
C TYR A 224 15.51 -4.04 8.20
N GLU A 225 15.96 -2.79 8.09
CA GLU A 225 17.09 -2.26 8.87
C GLU A 225 16.79 -2.22 10.38
N LEU A 226 15.54 -1.92 10.79
CA LEU A 226 15.12 -2.02 12.20
C LEU A 226 15.32 -3.44 12.74
N CYS A 227 14.96 -4.48 11.97
CA CYS A 227 15.15 -5.87 12.37
C CYS A 227 16.64 -6.16 12.67
N PHE A 228 17.56 -5.75 11.79
CA PHE A 228 19.00 -5.88 12.05
C PHE A 228 19.44 -5.07 13.28
N HIS A 229 18.95 -3.83 13.41
CA HIS A 229 19.30 -2.96 14.53
C HIS A 229 18.94 -3.56 15.89
N VAL A 230 17.77 -4.20 16.01
CA VAL A 230 17.34 -4.86 17.26
C VAL A 230 17.95 -6.25 17.44
N GLY A 231 18.63 -6.78 16.42
CA GLY A 231 19.31 -8.08 16.43
C GLY A 231 18.45 -9.26 16.00
N PHE A 232 17.39 -9.01 15.24
CA PHE A 232 16.57 -10.05 14.62
C PHE A 232 17.24 -10.54 13.33
N ASP A 233 17.69 -11.80 13.32
CA ASP A 233 18.42 -12.38 12.19
C ASP A 233 17.47 -12.94 11.12
N LEU A 234 17.28 -12.15 10.06
CA LEU A 234 16.46 -12.47 8.89
C LEU A 234 17.09 -13.52 7.95
N ASN A 235 18.37 -13.85 8.12
CA ASN A 235 19.13 -14.76 7.25
C ASN A 235 19.33 -16.17 7.85
N SER A 236 18.83 -16.42 9.05
CA SER A 236 19.12 -17.64 9.82
C SER A 236 18.41 -18.90 9.29
N THR A 237 17.39 -18.78 8.45
CA THR A 237 16.67 -19.91 7.84
C THR A 237 17.08 -20.15 6.40
N SER A 238 17.30 -21.41 6.02
CA SER A 238 17.65 -21.86 4.64
C SER A 238 16.61 -21.51 3.56
N HIS A 239 15.47 -20.96 3.98
CA HIS A 239 14.52 -20.21 3.16
C HIS A 239 14.39 -18.83 3.80
N SER A 240 14.88 -17.79 3.13
CA SER A 240 14.68 -16.42 3.61
C SER A 240 13.20 -16.09 3.49
N LEU A 241 12.52 -15.92 4.63
CA LEU A 241 11.09 -15.57 4.68
C LEU A 241 10.82 -14.15 4.14
N PHE A 242 11.87 -13.32 4.05
CA PHE A 242 11.81 -11.95 3.59
C PHE A 242 12.82 -11.73 2.46
N ASP A 243 12.43 -10.93 1.48
CA ASP A 243 13.32 -10.46 0.43
C ASP A 243 14.30 -9.42 0.98
N SER A 244 15.47 -9.28 0.35
CA SER A 244 16.33 -8.13 0.66
C SER A 244 15.70 -6.84 0.13
N PRO A 245 15.98 -5.66 0.72
CA PRO A 245 15.48 -4.38 0.20
C PRO A 245 15.82 -4.15 -1.27
N ASP A 246 17.02 -4.56 -1.72
CA ASP A 246 17.42 -4.42 -3.12
C ASP A 246 16.60 -5.32 -4.07
N MET A 247 16.16 -6.49 -3.60
CA MET A 247 15.22 -7.34 -4.35
C MET A 247 13.84 -6.69 -4.41
N VAL A 248 13.36 -6.06 -3.34
CA VAL A 248 12.08 -5.33 -3.35
C VAL A 248 12.14 -4.09 -4.25
N ASP A 249 13.28 -3.39 -4.28
CA ASP A 249 13.49 -2.22 -5.13
C ASP A 249 13.47 -2.57 -6.63
N THR A 250 13.78 -3.81 -7.00
CA THR A 250 13.75 -4.28 -8.40
C THR A 250 12.41 -4.89 -8.83
N LYS A 251 11.47 -5.12 -7.90
CA LYS A 251 10.12 -5.58 -8.23
C LYS A 251 9.28 -4.43 -8.79
N GLU A 252 8.66 -4.65 -9.94
CA GLU A 252 7.50 -3.88 -10.36
C GLU A 252 6.30 -4.40 -9.55
N LEU A 253 5.58 -3.48 -8.88
CA LEU A 253 4.29 -3.81 -8.26
C LEU A 253 3.24 -3.96 -9.34
#